data_AF-A0AAD7R6Z3-F1
#
_entry.id   AF-A0AAD7R6Z3-F1
#
_cell.length_a   1.000
_cell.length_b   1.000
_cell.length_c   1.000
_cell.angle_alpha   90.00
_cell.angle_beta   90.00
_cell.angle_gamma   90.00
#
_symmetry.space_group_name_H-M   'P 1'
#
loop_
_entity.id
_entity.type
_entity.pdbx_description
1 polymer ?
#
loop_
_entity_poly.entity_id
_entity_poly.type
_entity_poly.pdbx_seq_one_letter_code
_entity_poly.pdbx_strand_id
1 'polypeptide(L)'
;MSGGPTVRRQCQFVPETALSEDECKEVISLMKHSADEDIVKNKMKLTFDYRRNMILDPQQSCNILFEFPRFKDVKGLVEQDFVLMFGEGVSGKLLEKWPTAYKKRSSKNAGSFHPPGRRKPGKVSASQAEKHLVVFKKSGTSIQEHLDAITTSSQPYLLAVGARKNAVHQFFIVLDKNAIPCRSTSCLGAFDELFKAHFVFGTSYNPMLRNMYTFIQTTVYNIDVGKVKESPRVAEVRVRLLH
;
A
#
# COMPACT_ATOMS: atom_id res chain seq x y z
N MET A 1 8.17 15.67 -10.42
CA MET A 1 6.95 14.92 -10.79
C MET A 1 5.81 15.46 -9.94
N SER A 2 4.62 15.70 -10.48
CA SER A 2 3.50 16.33 -9.76
C SER A 2 2.47 15.33 -9.20
N GLY A 3 2.74 14.02 -9.30
CA GLY A 3 1.88 12.96 -8.76
C GLY A 3 2.70 11.81 -8.16
N GLY A 4 2.00 10.86 -7.53
CA GLY A 4 2.59 9.71 -6.84
C GLY A 4 2.53 9.79 -5.31
N PRO A 5 2.90 8.72 -4.59
CA PRO A 5 2.59 8.58 -3.17
C PRO A 5 3.23 9.63 -2.26
N THR A 6 4.39 10.15 -2.65
CA THR A 6 5.18 11.11 -1.86
C THR A 6 4.73 12.57 -2.03
N VAL A 7 3.76 12.85 -2.89
CA VAL A 7 3.28 14.21 -3.17
C VAL A 7 2.30 14.68 -2.09
N ARG A 8 2.44 15.94 -1.66
CA ARG A 8 1.49 16.60 -0.76
C ARG A 8 0.14 16.76 -1.45
N ARG A 9 -0.92 16.32 -0.77
CA ARG A 9 -2.31 16.44 -1.23
C ARG A 9 -3.12 17.16 -0.17
N GLN A 10 -4.07 17.99 -0.61
CA GLN A 10 -5.12 18.46 0.28
C GLN A 10 -6.01 17.27 0.61
N CYS A 11 -6.30 17.10 1.91
CA CYS A 11 -7.25 16.10 2.37
C CYS A 11 -8.62 16.39 1.77
N GLN A 12 -9.33 15.34 1.31
CA GLN A 12 -10.73 15.50 0.89
C GLN A 12 -11.68 15.45 2.10
N PHE A 13 -11.22 14.86 3.19
CA PHE A 13 -11.92 14.85 4.46
C PHE A 13 -11.65 16.15 5.22
N VAL A 14 -12.73 16.86 5.56
CA VAL A 14 -12.69 18.01 6.47
C VAL A 14 -13.26 17.52 7.80
N PRO A 15 -12.45 17.40 8.87
CA PRO A 15 -12.97 17.05 10.18
C PRO A 15 -13.93 18.12 10.68
N GLU A 16 -14.95 17.72 11.45
CA GLU A 16 -15.91 18.65 12.08
C GLU A 16 -15.20 19.65 13.02
N THR A 17 -14.08 19.22 13.62
CA THR A 17 -13.25 20.04 14.51
C THR A 17 -11.80 19.91 14.08
N ALA A 18 -11.20 21.01 13.61
CA ALA A 18 -9.76 21.08 13.38
C ALA A 18 -9.05 21.20 14.73
N LEU A 19 -8.17 20.24 15.03
CA LEU A 19 -7.35 20.26 16.24
C LEU A 19 -6.09 21.10 15.98
N SER A 20 -5.66 21.86 17.00
CA SER A 20 -4.32 22.42 17.07
C SER A 20 -3.26 21.32 17.19
N GLU A 21 -1.98 21.67 17.02
CA GLU A 21 -0.89 20.71 17.18
C GLU A 21 -0.80 20.12 18.59
N ASP A 22 -1.05 20.93 19.62
CA ASP A 22 -0.96 20.47 21.00
C ASP A 22 -2.14 19.54 21.35
N GLU A 23 -3.35 19.86 20.89
CA GLU A 23 -4.50 18.95 21.00
C GLU A 23 -4.24 17.63 20.24
N CYS A 24 -3.58 17.67 19.08
CA CYS A 24 -3.17 16.45 18.38
C CYS A 24 -2.23 15.60 19.22
N LYS A 25 -1.22 16.21 19.86
CA LYS A 25 -0.27 15.49 20.74
C LYS A 25 -0.99 14.84 21.93
N GLU A 26 -1.95 15.54 22.53
CA GLU A 26 -2.77 15.00 23.63
C GLU A 26 -3.60 13.79 23.17
N VAL A 27 -4.30 13.93 22.04
CA VAL A 27 -5.10 12.84 21.44
C VAL A 27 -4.22 11.63 21.11
N ILE A 28 -3.03 11.87 20.55
CA ILE A 28 -2.04 10.82 20.24
C ILE A 28 -1.57 10.13 21.52
N SER A 29 -1.25 10.87 22.57
CA SER A 29 -0.85 10.33 23.87
C SER A 29 -1.95 9.44 24.45
N LEU A 30 -3.21 9.91 24.43
CA LEU A 30 -4.35 9.16 24.94
C LEU A 30 -4.64 7.88 24.14
N MET A 31 -4.51 7.90 22.80
CA MET A 31 -4.79 6.70 22.00
C MET A 31 -3.70 5.62 22.11
N LYS A 32 -2.45 5.99 22.42
CA LYS A 32 -1.35 5.03 22.63
C LYS A 32 -1.72 3.99 23.71
N HIS A 33 -2.51 4.38 24.71
CA HIS A 33 -2.90 3.54 25.85
C HIS A 33 -4.33 2.99 25.80
N SER A 34 -5.10 3.25 24.74
CA SER A 34 -6.50 2.82 24.66
C SER A 34 -6.62 1.37 24.16
N ALA A 35 -7.38 0.52 24.84
CA ALA A 35 -7.67 -0.84 24.35
C ALA A 35 -8.86 -0.88 23.37
N ASP A 36 -9.64 0.20 23.28
CA ASP A 36 -10.84 0.29 22.45
C ASP A 36 -10.46 0.66 21.01
N GLU A 37 -10.63 -0.29 20.09
CA GLU A 37 -10.28 -0.09 18.68
C GLU A 37 -11.09 1.02 17.99
N ASP A 38 -12.33 1.25 18.39
CA ASP A 38 -13.19 2.25 17.76
C ASP A 38 -12.79 3.65 18.23
N ILE A 39 -12.46 3.80 19.52
CA ILE A 39 -11.84 5.02 20.05
C ILE A 39 -10.51 5.28 19.33
N VAL A 40 -9.66 4.26 19.15
CA VAL A 40 -8.40 4.40 18.42
C VAL A 40 -8.65 4.83 16.98
N LYS A 41 -9.55 4.17 16.24
CA LYS A 41 -9.88 4.53 14.85
C LYS A 41 -10.36 5.96 14.73
N ASN A 42 -11.26 6.39 15.61
CA ASN A 42 -11.78 7.77 15.62
C ASN A 42 -10.68 8.78 15.91
N LYS A 43 -9.83 8.55 16.91
CA LYS A 43 -8.66 9.41 17.21
C LYS A 43 -7.65 9.43 16.06
N MET A 44 -7.45 8.29 15.39
CA MET A 44 -6.63 8.21 14.18
C MET A 44 -7.19 9.07 13.04
N LYS A 45 -8.52 9.20 12.90
CA LYS A 45 -9.14 10.13 11.92
C LYS A 45 -8.91 11.59 12.31
N LEU A 46 -9.13 11.94 13.57
CA LEU A 46 -8.96 13.33 14.06
C LEU A 46 -7.52 13.85 13.91
N THR A 47 -6.54 12.95 14.02
CA THR A 47 -5.11 13.27 13.91
C THR A 47 -4.56 13.10 12.50
N PHE A 48 -5.42 12.88 11.50
CA PHE A 48 -5.01 12.56 10.14
C PHE A 48 -4.16 13.66 9.48
N ASP A 49 -4.60 14.92 9.54
CA ASP A 49 -3.88 16.03 8.90
C ASP A 49 -2.52 16.29 9.57
N TYR A 50 -2.49 16.24 10.90
CA TYR A 50 -1.26 16.31 11.69
C TYR A 50 -0.27 15.21 11.26
N ARG A 51 -0.75 13.97 11.19
CA ARG A 51 0.03 12.82 10.71
C ARG A 51 0.54 13.02 9.29
N ARG A 52 -0.28 13.52 8.37
CA ARG A 52 0.12 13.77 6.97
C ARG A 52 1.19 14.84 6.85
N ASN A 53 1.14 15.89 7.67
CA ASN A 53 2.19 16.91 7.70
C ASN A 53 3.51 16.32 8.18
N MET A 54 3.49 15.51 9.24
CA MET A 54 4.69 14.84 9.77
C MET A 54 5.32 13.85 8.76
N ILE A 55 4.50 13.09 8.01
CA ILE A 55 4.99 12.15 6.98
C ILE A 55 5.71 12.86 5.84
N LEU A 56 5.28 14.07 5.51
CA LEU A 56 5.84 14.85 4.42
C LEU A 56 7.00 15.76 4.87
N ASP A 57 7.22 15.88 6.17
CA ASP A 57 8.36 16.58 6.75
C ASP A 57 9.61 15.68 6.69
N PRO A 58 10.65 16.04 5.91
CA PRO A 58 11.89 15.28 5.82
C PRO A 58 12.59 15.07 7.17
N GLN A 59 12.37 15.93 8.16
CA GLN A 59 12.99 15.84 9.48
C GLN A 59 12.24 14.88 10.42
N GLN A 60 10.94 14.66 10.21
CA GLN A 60 10.08 13.88 11.13
C GLN A 60 9.56 12.56 10.52
N SER A 61 9.64 12.42 9.20
CA SER A 61 9.08 11.29 8.43
C SER A 61 9.61 9.90 8.84
N CYS A 62 10.83 9.79 9.40
CA CYS A 62 11.43 8.51 9.78
C CYS A 62 10.80 7.85 11.02
N ASN A 63 9.92 8.54 11.75
CA ASN A 63 9.39 8.08 13.04
C ASN A 63 7.86 7.86 13.04
N ILE A 64 7.23 7.76 11.87
CA ILE A 64 5.76 7.70 11.80
C ILE A 64 5.15 6.53 12.58
N LEU A 65 5.74 5.33 12.50
CA LEU A 65 5.26 4.15 13.23
C LEU A 65 5.69 4.13 14.71
N PHE A 66 6.58 5.03 15.11
CA PHE A 66 6.91 5.27 16.52
C PHE A 66 5.85 6.20 17.15
N GLU A 67 5.51 7.29 16.46
CA GLU A 67 4.51 8.25 16.96
C GLU A 67 3.07 7.73 16.87
N PHE A 68 2.77 6.95 15.83
CA PHE A 68 1.47 6.31 15.62
C PHE A 68 1.61 4.79 15.71
N PRO A 69 1.92 4.24 16.91
CA PRO A 69 2.20 2.82 17.06
C PRO A 69 0.99 1.94 16.77
N ARG A 70 -0.22 2.52 16.79
CA ARG A 70 -1.47 1.78 16.58
C ARG A 70 -1.63 1.18 15.18
N PHE A 71 -0.86 1.64 14.20
CA PHE A 71 -0.74 0.93 12.92
C PHE A 71 -0.21 -0.50 13.07
N LYS A 72 0.51 -0.82 14.15
CA LYS A 72 1.13 -2.14 14.37
C LYS A 72 0.19 -3.17 14.97
N ASP A 73 -0.92 -2.74 15.59
CA ASP A 73 -1.83 -3.62 16.30
C ASP A 73 -3.31 -3.49 15.89
N VAL A 74 -3.75 -2.34 15.36
CA VAL A 74 -5.13 -2.13 14.88
C VAL A 74 -5.22 -2.28 13.37
N LYS A 75 -5.93 -3.30 12.92
CA LYS A 75 -6.18 -3.57 11.49
C LYS A 75 -7.09 -2.52 10.86
N GLY A 76 -6.89 -2.27 9.57
CA GLY A 76 -7.76 -1.39 8.77
C GLY A 76 -7.44 0.09 8.84
N LEU A 77 -6.44 0.51 9.63
CA LEU A 77 -6.02 1.92 9.68
C LEU A 77 -5.41 2.41 8.35
N VAL A 78 -4.73 1.53 7.61
CA VAL A 78 -4.24 1.87 6.25
C VAL A 78 -5.42 2.15 5.31
N GLU A 79 -6.47 1.33 5.35
CA GLU A 79 -7.68 1.56 4.56
C GLU A 79 -8.35 2.87 4.95
N GLN A 80 -8.51 3.10 6.25
CA GLN A 80 -9.11 4.32 6.79
C GLN A 80 -8.40 5.58 6.26
N ASP A 81 -7.08 5.66 6.42
CA ASP A 81 -6.31 6.82 5.97
C ASP A 81 -6.34 6.99 4.45
N PHE A 82 -6.37 5.90 3.70
CA PHE A 82 -6.53 5.96 2.26
C PHE A 82 -7.90 6.49 1.84
N VAL A 83 -8.97 6.09 2.52
CA VAL A 83 -10.33 6.63 2.33
C VAL A 83 -10.38 8.12 2.68
N LEU A 84 -9.71 8.57 3.75
CA LEU A 84 -9.65 10.00 4.10
C LEU A 84 -8.95 10.84 2.99
N MET A 85 -7.97 10.26 2.30
CA MET A 85 -7.28 10.92 1.18
C MET A 85 -8.08 10.96 -0.12
N PHE A 86 -8.78 9.88 -0.46
CA PHE A 86 -9.29 9.66 -1.82
C PHE A 86 -10.80 9.36 -1.90
N GLY A 87 -11.47 9.20 -0.77
CA GLY A 87 -12.87 8.77 -0.66
C GLY A 87 -13.08 7.28 -0.93
N GLU A 88 -14.22 6.77 -0.47
CA GLU A 88 -14.60 5.34 -0.61
C GLU A 88 -14.68 4.89 -2.08
N GLY A 89 -15.22 5.76 -2.95
CA GLY A 89 -15.35 5.44 -4.38
C GLY A 89 -14.02 5.24 -5.11
N VAL A 90 -12.90 5.76 -4.57
CA VAL A 90 -11.56 5.45 -5.09
C VAL A 90 -10.98 4.23 -4.38
N SER A 91 -11.16 4.10 -3.06
CA SER A 91 -10.54 3.04 -2.28
C SER A 91 -11.00 1.62 -2.67
N GLY A 92 -12.25 1.45 -3.11
CA GLY A 92 -12.81 0.16 -3.54
C GLY A 92 -12.36 -0.33 -4.91
N LYS A 93 -11.76 0.54 -5.74
CA LYS A 93 -11.60 0.30 -7.20
C LYS A 93 -10.83 -0.96 -7.56
N LEU A 94 -9.80 -1.33 -6.82
CA LEU A 94 -9.03 -2.54 -7.16
C LEU A 94 -9.87 -3.79 -6.95
N LEU A 95 -10.53 -3.92 -5.81
CA LEU A 95 -11.35 -5.10 -5.51
C LEU A 95 -12.60 -5.18 -6.41
N GLU A 96 -13.15 -4.03 -6.82
CA GLU A 96 -14.29 -3.96 -7.75
C GLU A 96 -13.92 -4.25 -9.20
N LYS A 97 -12.82 -3.67 -9.71
CA LYS A 97 -12.44 -3.77 -11.12
C LYS A 97 -11.62 -5.00 -11.45
N TRP A 98 -10.92 -5.58 -10.48
CA TRP A 98 -10.04 -6.73 -10.74
C TRP A 98 -10.80 -7.99 -11.20
N PRO A 99 -11.94 -8.38 -10.60
CA PRO A 99 -12.70 -9.55 -11.05
C PRO A 99 -13.19 -9.42 -12.50
N THR A 100 -13.65 -8.23 -12.90
CA THR A 100 -14.21 -7.99 -14.24
C THR A 100 -13.11 -7.91 -15.32
N ALA A 101 -11.97 -7.29 -15.00
CA ALA A 101 -10.82 -7.21 -15.91
C ALA A 101 -10.21 -8.60 -16.23
N TYR A 102 -10.19 -9.51 -15.25
CA TYR A 102 -9.66 -10.88 -15.46
C TYR A 102 -10.66 -11.82 -16.14
N LYS A 103 -11.96 -11.69 -15.84
CA LYS A 103 -13.03 -12.49 -16.47
C LYS A 103 -13.13 -12.22 -17.98
N LYS A 104 -13.01 -10.95 -18.41
CA LYS A 104 -12.98 -10.55 -19.83
C LYS A 104 -11.78 -11.14 -20.60
N ARG A 105 -10.70 -11.47 -19.88
CA ARG A 105 -9.45 -12.02 -20.45
C ARG A 105 -9.44 -13.55 -20.51
N SER A 106 -10.06 -14.21 -19.52
CA SER A 106 -10.22 -15.67 -19.47
C SER A 106 -11.10 -16.21 -20.61
N SER A 107 -12.04 -15.40 -21.11
CA SER A 107 -12.89 -15.75 -22.26
C SER A 107 -12.30 -15.38 -23.62
N LYS A 108 -11.13 -14.72 -23.69
CA LYS A 108 -10.53 -14.29 -24.98
C LYS A 108 -9.07 -14.67 -25.20
N ASN A 109 -8.43 -15.45 -24.33
CA ASN A 109 -7.14 -16.12 -24.65
C ASN A 109 -6.80 -17.17 -23.58
N ALA A 110 -7.27 -18.40 -23.77
CA ALA A 110 -6.66 -19.61 -23.21
C ALA A 110 -5.54 -20.15 -24.14
N GLY A 111 -4.87 -19.24 -24.86
CA GLY A 111 -3.66 -19.52 -25.63
C GLY A 111 -2.44 -19.02 -24.86
N SER A 112 -1.56 -19.96 -24.54
CA SER A 112 -0.21 -19.76 -23.99
C SER A 112 0.42 -18.40 -24.33
N PHE A 113 0.76 -17.61 -23.30
CA PHE A 113 1.63 -16.44 -23.44
C PHE A 113 3.10 -16.90 -23.60
N HIS A 114 3.41 -17.53 -24.73
CA HIS A 114 4.77 -17.61 -25.24
C HIS A 114 4.87 -16.83 -26.54
N PRO A 115 5.37 -15.59 -26.54
CA PRO A 115 5.98 -15.06 -27.75
C PRO A 115 7.34 -15.76 -27.91
N PRO A 116 7.62 -16.46 -29.03
CA PRO A 116 8.98 -16.83 -29.38
C PRO A 116 9.70 -15.55 -29.80
N GLY A 117 10.26 -14.85 -28.82
CA GLY A 117 10.93 -13.57 -29.01
C GLY A 117 12.12 -13.46 -28.09
N ARG A 118 13.31 -13.31 -28.68
CA ARG A 118 14.62 -13.17 -28.02
C ARG A 118 14.54 -12.32 -26.74
N ARG A 119 15.09 -12.84 -25.64
CA ARG A 119 15.25 -12.12 -24.37
C ARG A 119 16.02 -10.83 -24.64
N LYS A 120 15.36 -9.68 -24.51
CA LYS A 120 16.05 -8.38 -24.53
C LYS A 120 16.86 -8.25 -23.22
N PRO A 121 18.17 -7.96 -23.28
CA PRO A 121 18.98 -7.69 -22.09
C PRO A 121 18.34 -6.56 -21.27
N GLY A 122 18.28 -6.70 -19.94
CA GLY A 122 17.77 -5.66 -19.02
C GLY A 122 16.28 -5.75 -18.64
N LYS A 123 15.51 -6.75 -19.10
CA LYS A 123 14.16 -7.00 -18.58
C LYS A 123 14.22 -7.87 -17.31
N VAL A 124 13.84 -7.29 -16.18
CA VAL A 124 13.61 -8.00 -14.92
C VAL A 124 12.55 -9.08 -15.11
N SER A 125 12.82 -10.30 -14.62
CA SER A 125 11.84 -11.40 -14.65
C SER A 125 10.74 -11.21 -13.61
N ALA A 126 9.56 -11.79 -13.84
CA ALA A 126 8.47 -11.75 -12.85
C ALA A 126 8.89 -12.33 -11.49
N SER A 127 9.68 -13.42 -11.49
CA SER A 127 10.20 -14.04 -10.27
C SER A 127 11.18 -13.14 -9.50
N GLN A 128 11.99 -12.34 -10.21
CA GLN A 128 12.86 -11.36 -9.55
C GLN A 128 12.04 -10.20 -8.97
N ALA A 129 11.02 -9.72 -9.68
CA ALA A 129 10.14 -8.68 -9.19
C ALA A 129 9.33 -9.12 -7.95
N GLU A 130 8.86 -10.38 -7.94
CA GLU A 130 8.10 -10.97 -6.82
C GLU A 130 8.84 -10.86 -5.49
N LYS A 131 10.16 -11.05 -5.48
CA LYS A 131 10.99 -10.94 -4.26
C LYS A 131 10.97 -9.55 -3.62
N HIS A 132 10.66 -8.51 -4.38
CA HIS A 132 10.50 -7.14 -3.86
C HIS A 132 9.06 -6.83 -3.46
N LEU A 133 8.10 -7.71 -3.78
CA LEU A 133 6.69 -7.51 -3.51
C LEU A 133 6.23 -8.31 -2.28
N VAL A 134 6.69 -9.57 -2.17
CA VAL A 134 6.22 -10.48 -1.13
C VAL A 134 7.33 -11.42 -0.66
N VAL A 135 7.37 -11.63 0.65
CA VAL A 135 8.21 -12.62 1.33
C VAL A 135 7.29 -13.61 2.03
N PHE A 136 7.49 -14.90 1.80
CA PHE A 136 6.74 -15.95 2.49
C PHE A 136 7.53 -16.48 3.71
N LYS A 137 6.85 -16.66 4.84
CA LYS A 137 7.36 -17.35 6.02
C LYS A 137 6.39 -18.45 6.45
N LYS A 138 6.95 -19.57 6.90
CA LYS A 138 6.18 -20.69 7.42
C LYS A 138 5.55 -20.29 8.77
N SER A 139 4.35 -20.77 9.04
CA SER A 139 3.71 -20.60 10.35
C SER A 139 4.63 -21.10 11.48
N GLY A 140 4.66 -20.34 12.57
CA GLY A 140 5.56 -20.57 13.70
C GLY A 140 6.91 -19.85 13.60
N THR A 141 7.26 -19.25 12.46
CA THR A 141 8.43 -18.35 12.38
C THR A 141 8.13 -17.04 13.11
N SER A 142 9.10 -16.57 13.92
CA SER A 142 9.01 -15.26 14.57
C SER A 142 9.02 -14.14 13.53
N ILE A 143 8.01 -13.27 13.61
CA ILE A 143 7.97 -12.05 12.79
C ILE A 143 9.11 -11.12 13.20
N GLN A 144 9.41 -11.04 14.51
CA GLN A 144 10.47 -10.16 15.01
C GLN A 144 11.84 -10.56 14.46
N GLU A 145 12.18 -11.86 14.45
CA GLU A 145 13.43 -12.35 13.85
C GLU A 145 13.55 -11.96 12.37
N HIS A 146 12.44 -12.01 11.63
CA HIS A 146 12.42 -11.55 10.24
C HIS A 146 12.69 -10.03 10.14
N LEU A 147 12.08 -9.23 11.02
CA LEU A 147 12.28 -7.78 11.05
C LEU A 147 13.73 -7.41 11.42
N ASP A 148 14.32 -8.09 12.39
CA ASP A 148 15.69 -7.87 12.86
C ASP A 148 16.72 -8.22 11.77
N ALA A 149 16.42 -9.22 10.94
CA ALA A 149 17.26 -9.64 9.81
C ALA A 149 17.23 -8.67 8.60
N ILE A 150 16.39 -7.61 8.62
CA ILE A 150 16.32 -6.65 7.52
C ILE A 150 17.55 -5.73 7.53
N THR A 151 18.45 -5.98 6.59
CA THR A 151 19.68 -5.18 6.39
C THR A 151 19.58 -4.14 5.28
N THR A 152 18.68 -4.33 4.30
CA THR A 152 18.47 -3.41 3.17
C THR A 152 17.01 -3.03 3.03
N SER A 153 16.74 -1.76 2.72
CA SER A 153 15.36 -1.27 2.60
C SER A 153 14.88 -1.41 1.16
N SER A 154 14.10 -2.47 0.89
CA SER A 154 13.19 -2.53 -0.28
C SER A 154 11.73 -2.32 0.14
N GLN A 155 11.53 -1.71 1.32
CA GLN A 155 10.23 -1.51 1.94
C GLN A 155 9.44 -0.38 1.25
N PRO A 156 8.10 -0.44 1.24
CA PRO A 156 7.28 -1.49 1.86
C PRO A 156 7.11 -2.74 0.98
N TYR A 157 6.90 -3.91 1.61
CA TYR A 157 6.56 -5.17 0.95
C TYR A 157 5.62 -6.03 1.82
N LEU A 158 5.01 -7.08 1.25
CA LEU A 158 4.17 -8.02 1.99
C LEU A 158 4.97 -9.13 2.66
N LEU A 159 4.71 -9.39 3.93
CA LEU A 159 5.11 -10.63 4.61
C LEU A 159 3.89 -11.56 4.69
N ALA A 160 3.92 -12.64 3.92
CA ALA A 160 2.89 -13.66 3.87
C ALA A 160 3.23 -14.81 4.84
N VAL A 161 2.33 -15.11 5.78
CA VAL A 161 2.50 -16.16 6.78
C VAL A 161 1.49 -17.28 6.58
N GLY A 162 1.98 -18.51 6.46
CA GLY A 162 1.14 -19.67 6.19
C GLY A 162 1.85 -21.00 6.35
N ALA A 163 1.08 -22.10 6.33
CA ALA A 163 1.66 -23.43 6.39
C ALA A 163 2.46 -23.76 5.11
N ARG A 164 1.97 -23.26 3.97
CA ARG A 164 2.53 -23.41 2.61
C ARG A 164 2.24 -22.14 1.81
N LYS A 165 2.95 -21.93 0.70
CA LYS A 165 2.73 -20.76 -0.19
C LYS A 165 1.29 -20.65 -0.73
N ASN A 166 0.59 -21.77 -0.89
CA ASN A 166 -0.81 -21.81 -1.31
C ASN A 166 -1.81 -21.89 -0.14
N ALA A 167 -1.33 -21.80 1.10
CA ALA A 167 -2.12 -21.87 2.33
C ALA A 167 -1.66 -20.78 3.30
N VAL A 168 -1.64 -19.54 2.80
CA VAL A 168 -1.39 -18.31 3.58
C VAL A 168 -2.67 -17.92 4.30
N HIS A 169 -2.56 -17.60 5.58
CA HIS A 169 -3.70 -17.16 6.40
C HIS A 169 -3.53 -15.75 6.97
N GLN A 170 -2.32 -15.18 6.89
CA GLN A 170 -2.06 -13.83 7.40
C GLN A 170 -1.05 -13.09 6.53
N PHE A 171 -1.26 -11.79 6.41
CA PHE A 171 -0.37 -10.87 5.73
C PHE A 171 -0.01 -9.71 6.65
N PHE A 172 1.22 -9.22 6.51
CA PHE A 172 1.68 -7.97 7.09
C PHE A 172 2.30 -7.10 6.01
N ILE A 173 2.17 -5.79 6.14
CA ILE A 173 2.98 -4.84 5.39
C ILE A 173 4.22 -4.57 6.23
N VAL A 174 5.39 -4.87 5.70
CA VAL A 174 6.66 -4.57 6.33
C VAL A 174 7.13 -3.20 5.87
N LEU A 175 7.22 -2.26 6.80
CA LEU A 175 7.62 -0.87 6.58
C LEU A 175 8.52 -0.41 7.72
N ASP A 176 9.67 0.20 7.40
CA ASP A 176 10.66 0.68 8.37
C ASP A 176 10.98 -0.32 9.50
N LYS A 177 11.15 -1.60 9.14
CA LYS A 177 11.38 -2.73 10.06
C LYS A 177 10.27 -2.97 11.08
N ASN A 178 9.08 -2.48 10.81
CA ASN A 178 7.87 -2.78 11.57
C ASN A 178 6.94 -3.64 10.70
N ALA A 179 6.07 -4.42 11.36
CA ALA A 179 5.02 -5.19 10.71
C ALA A 179 3.65 -4.55 11.01
N ILE A 180 2.93 -4.18 9.96
CA ILE A 180 1.58 -3.63 10.01
C ILE A 180 0.62 -4.75 9.59
N PRO A 181 -0.28 -5.23 10.47
CA PRO A 181 -1.17 -6.33 10.14
C PRO A 181 -2.19 -5.91 9.07
N CYS A 182 -2.28 -6.70 8.00
CA CYS A 182 -3.35 -6.52 7.00
C CYS A 182 -4.71 -6.96 7.58
N ARG A 183 -5.78 -6.33 7.11
CA ARG A 183 -7.15 -6.77 7.40
C ARG A 183 -7.52 -7.99 6.56
N SER A 184 -7.16 -7.99 5.28
CA SER A 184 -7.41 -9.07 4.34
C SER A 184 -6.49 -10.27 4.60
N THR A 185 -7.05 -11.46 4.47
CA THR A 185 -6.33 -12.74 4.43
C THR A 185 -6.16 -13.27 3.00
N SER A 186 -6.67 -12.56 1.99
CA SER A 186 -6.49 -12.89 0.58
C SER A 186 -5.28 -12.16 -0.02
N CYS A 187 -4.62 -12.77 -1.00
CA CYS A 187 -3.48 -12.15 -1.70
C CYS A 187 -3.87 -10.82 -2.38
N LEU A 188 -5.05 -10.75 -3.00
CA LEU A 188 -5.49 -9.55 -3.71
C LEU A 188 -5.78 -8.40 -2.74
N GLY A 189 -6.49 -8.68 -1.63
CA GLY A 189 -6.74 -7.66 -0.61
C GLY A 189 -5.48 -7.24 0.13
N ALA A 190 -4.54 -8.14 0.39
CA ALA A 190 -3.25 -7.77 0.97
C ALA A 190 -2.44 -6.87 0.02
N PHE A 191 -2.46 -7.15 -1.28
CA PHE A 191 -1.83 -6.30 -2.29
C PHE A 191 -2.49 -4.92 -2.40
N ASP A 192 -3.83 -4.87 -2.34
CA ASP A 192 -4.61 -3.63 -2.25
C ASP A 192 -4.15 -2.77 -1.06
N GLU A 193 -4.06 -3.36 0.13
CA GLU A 193 -3.57 -2.68 1.33
C GLU A 193 -2.09 -2.23 1.19
N LEU A 194 -1.21 -3.05 0.61
CA LEU A 194 0.18 -2.65 0.35
C LEU A 194 0.27 -1.47 -0.62
N PHE A 195 -0.54 -1.47 -1.69
CA PHE A 195 -0.60 -0.33 -2.61
C PHE A 195 -1.02 0.94 -1.88
N LYS A 196 -2.09 0.86 -1.08
CA LYS A 196 -2.62 1.98 -0.28
C LYS A 196 -1.60 2.50 0.73
N ALA A 197 -0.84 1.61 1.35
CA ALA A 197 0.21 1.96 2.31
C ALA A 197 1.28 2.88 1.71
N HIS A 198 1.58 2.78 0.41
CA HIS A 198 2.52 3.71 -0.21
C HIS A 198 2.03 5.16 -0.11
N PHE A 199 0.74 5.41 -0.32
CA PHE A 199 0.16 6.74 -0.20
C PHE A 199 0.03 7.17 1.26
N VAL A 200 -0.47 6.28 2.12
CA VAL A 200 -0.68 6.55 3.54
C VAL A 200 0.63 6.98 4.20
N PHE A 201 1.71 6.24 3.97
CA PHE A 201 3.04 6.50 4.56
C PHE A 201 3.98 7.31 3.66
N GLY A 202 3.53 7.76 2.49
CA GLY A 202 4.33 8.62 1.61
C GLY A 202 5.60 7.94 1.07
N THR A 203 5.57 6.63 0.81
CA THR A 203 6.77 5.89 0.37
C THR A 203 6.90 5.83 -1.14
N SER A 204 8.15 5.94 -1.63
CA SER A 204 8.44 5.82 -3.06
C SER A 204 8.31 4.37 -3.53
N TYR A 205 7.78 4.16 -4.73
CA TYR A 205 7.76 2.83 -5.34
C TYR A 205 9.18 2.29 -5.57
N ASN A 206 9.40 1.03 -5.20
CA ASN A 206 10.60 0.29 -5.56
C ASN A 206 10.85 0.40 -7.08
N PRO A 207 12.06 0.76 -7.55
CA PRO A 207 12.35 0.91 -8.97
C PRO A 207 11.98 -0.30 -9.83
N MET A 208 12.10 -1.52 -9.29
CA MET A 208 11.76 -2.76 -10.00
C MET A 208 10.24 -2.96 -10.16
N LEU A 209 9.45 -2.41 -9.24
CA LEU A 209 7.99 -2.50 -9.24
C LEU A 209 7.30 -1.23 -9.73
N ARG A 210 8.05 -0.15 -9.98
CA ARG A 210 7.53 1.19 -10.33
C ARG A 210 6.49 1.13 -11.44
N ASN A 211 6.79 0.47 -12.55
CA ASN A 211 5.84 0.39 -13.68
C ASN A 211 4.54 -0.33 -13.33
N MET A 212 4.60 -1.37 -12.48
CA MET A 212 3.42 -2.10 -12.01
C MET A 212 2.58 -1.19 -11.11
N TYR A 213 3.20 -0.54 -10.13
CA TYR A 213 2.49 0.37 -9.24
C TYR A 213 1.92 1.58 -9.96
N THR A 214 2.66 2.18 -10.90
CA THR A 214 2.15 3.28 -11.73
C THR A 214 0.95 2.83 -12.56
N PHE A 215 0.97 1.62 -13.13
CA PHE A 215 -0.19 1.07 -13.84
C PHE A 215 -1.41 0.93 -12.92
N ILE A 216 -1.25 0.32 -11.73
CA ILE A 216 -2.33 0.16 -10.76
C ILE A 216 -2.88 1.55 -10.34
N GLN A 217 -1.99 2.48 -10.02
CA GLN A 217 -2.33 3.85 -9.64
C GLN A 217 -3.20 4.55 -10.69
N THR A 218 -2.74 4.61 -11.94
CA THR A 218 -3.40 5.45 -12.96
C THR A 218 -4.52 4.74 -13.71
N THR A 219 -4.47 3.40 -13.81
CA THR A 219 -5.42 2.63 -14.61
C THR A 219 -6.51 1.99 -13.76
N VAL A 220 -6.18 1.52 -12.56
CA VAL A 220 -7.16 0.88 -11.68
C VAL A 220 -7.81 1.92 -10.79
N TYR A 221 -7.01 2.63 -9.98
CA TYR A 221 -7.53 3.64 -9.04
C TYR A 221 -7.85 4.98 -9.71
N ASN A 222 -7.32 5.25 -10.92
CA ASN A 222 -7.41 6.53 -11.61
C ASN A 222 -6.85 7.70 -10.79
N ILE A 223 -5.78 7.45 -10.02
CA ILE A 223 -5.09 8.47 -9.23
C ILE A 223 -4.00 9.11 -10.09
N ASP A 224 -3.92 10.45 -10.09
CA ASP A 224 -2.88 11.24 -10.76
C ASP A 224 -2.70 10.96 -12.25
N VAL A 225 -3.78 10.61 -12.95
CA VAL A 225 -3.78 10.41 -14.41
C VAL A 225 -3.23 11.68 -15.08
N GLY A 226 -2.20 11.51 -15.93
CA GLY A 226 -1.51 12.62 -16.61
C GLY A 226 -0.51 13.39 -15.76
N LYS A 227 -0.43 13.15 -14.44
CA LYS A 227 0.53 13.83 -13.52
C LYS A 227 1.76 12.98 -13.21
N VAL A 228 1.65 11.66 -13.30
CA VAL A 228 2.80 10.74 -13.17
C VAL A 228 3.38 10.39 -14.53
N LYS A 229 4.71 10.32 -14.61
CA LYS A 229 5.42 9.85 -15.81
C LYS A 229 5.17 8.36 -15.98
N GLU A 230 4.48 8.01 -17.04
CA GLU A 230 4.18 6.62 -17.39
C GLU A 230 5.14 6.11 -18.46
N SER A 231 5.46 4.82 -18.40
CA SER A 231 6.16 4.19 -19.52
C SER A 231 5.22 4.03 -20.71
N PRO A 232 5.72 4.02 -21.96
CA PRO A 232 4.89 3.83 -23.15
C PRO A 232 4.00 2.58 -23.06
N ARG A 233 4.52 1.51 -22.45
CA ARG A 233 3.79 0.26 -22.22
C ARG A 233 2.61 0.41 -21.26
N VAL A 234 2.75 1.19 -20.19
CA VAL A 234 1.66 1.46 -19.25
C VAL A 234 0.57 2.29 -19.93
N ALA A 235 0.97 3.29 -20.71
CA ALA A 235 0.02 4.10 -21.49
C ALA A 235 -0.75 3.25 -22.51
N GLU A 236 -0.07 2.38 -23.25
CA GLU A 236 -0.68 1.46 -24.21
C GLU A 236 -1.68 0.51 -23.55
N VAL A 237 -1.33 -0.14 -22.43
CA VAL A 237 -2.22 -1.09 -21.75
C VAL A 237 -3.47 -0.38 -21.23
N ARG A 238 -3.34 0.84 -20.70
CA ARG A 238 -4.47 1.64 -20.24
C ARG A 238 -5.43 1.98 -21.38
N VAL A 239 -4.94 2.42 -22.54
CA VAL A 239 -5.78 2.69 -23.72
C VAL A 239 -6.56 1.45 -24.15
N ARG A 240 -5.94 0.26 -24.09
CA ARG A 240 -6.61 -1.02 -24.42
C ARG A 240 -7.61 -1.51 -23.38
N LEU A 241 -7.57 -1.01 -22.15
CA LEU A 241 -8.49 -1.41 -21.08
C LEU A 241 -9.68 -0.46 -20.95
N LEU A 242 -9.53 0.78 -21.43
CA LEU A 242 -10.56 1.81 -21.41
C LEU A 242 -11.40 1.86 -22.70
N HIS A 243 -11.01 1.12 -23.74
CA HIS A 243 -11.77 0.87 -24.98
C HIS A 243 -12.10 -0.63 -25.10
#